data_AF-A0A540VAA9-F1
#
_entry.id   AF-A0A540VAA9-F1
#
_cell.length_a   1.000
_cell.length_b   1.000
_cell.length_c   1.000
_cell.angle_alpha   90.00
_cell.angle_beta   90.00
_cell.angle_gamma   90.00
#
_symmetry.space_group_name_H-M   'P 1'
#
loop_
_entity.id
_entity.type
_entity.pdbx_description
1 polymer ?
#
loop_
_entity_poly.entity_id
_entity_poly.type
_entity_poly.pdbx_seq_one_letter_code
_entity_poly.pdbx_strand_id
1 'polypeptide(L)' 'MNPQTYLPEETVARRGIEALMSALGPVETARFLALSRSRLDDYVEWHRQWQDELDVATFLDDVFGTSRNPEK' A
#
# COMPACT_ATOMS: atom_id res chain seq x y z
N MET A 1 11.41 -0.10 30.55
CA MET A 1 10.61 0.29 29.37
C MET A 1 9.22 -0.28 29.54
N ASN A 2 8.20 0.58 29.69
CA ASN A 2 6.82 0.12 29.83
C ASN A 2 6.33 -0.31 28.43
N PRO A 3 5.76 -1.52 28.23
CA PRO A 3 5.22 -1.90 26.94
C PRO A 3 4.03 -0.97 26.66
N GLN A 4 4.21 -0.05 25.71
CA GLN A 4 3.14 0.84 25.28
C GLN A 4 2.12 -0.03 24.56
N THR A 5 0.98 -0.30 25.21
CA THR A 5 -0.16 -0.96 24.58
C THR A 5 -0.70 -0.01 23.51
N TYR A 6 -0.53 -0.38 22.24
CA TYR A 6 -1.11 0.37 21.13
C TYR A 6 -2.63 0.40 21.24
N LEU A 7 -3.22 1.53 20.88
CA LEU A 7 -4.66 1.62 20.71
C LEU A 7 -5.08 0.77 19.49
N PRO A 8 -6.28 0.17 19.52
CA PRO A 8 -6.85 -0.46 18.33
C PRO A 8 -6.91 0.52 17.17
N GLU A 9 -6.63 0.04 15.95
CA GLU A 9 -6.54 0.87 14.75
C GLU A 9 -7.79 1.72 14.52
N GLU A 10 -8.97 1.12 14.66
CA GLU A 10 -10.26 1.82 14.55
C GLU A 10 -10.38 2.97 15.57
N THR A 11 -9.86 2.78 16.78
CA THR A 11 -9.86 3.81 17.82
C THR A 11 -8.91 4.95 17.48
N VAL A 12 -7.74 4.65 16.91
CA VAL A 12 -6.78 5.66 16.45
C VAL A 12 -7.39 6.45 15.29
N ALA A 13 -7.96 5.78 14.30
CA ALA A 13 -8.56 6.42 13.12
C ALA A 13 -9.70 7.37 13.51
N ARG A 14 -10.64 6.91 14.34
CA ARG A 14 -11.75 7.73 14.83
C ARG A 14 -11.26 8.98 15.57
N ARG A 15 -10.37 8.81 16.56
CA ARG A 15 -9.85 9.94 17.34
C ARG A 15 -9.04 10.92 16.48
N GLY A 16 -8.29 10.40 15.51
CA GLY A 16 -7.55 11.22 14.55
C GLY A 16 -8.48 12.07 13.68
N ILE A 17 -9.54 11.48 13.13
CA ILE A 17 -10.54 12.20 12.34
C ILE A 17 -11.25 13.25 13.20
N GLU A 18 -11.69 12.91 14.41
CA GLU A 18 -12.34 13.86 15.33
C GLU A 18 -11.43 15.06 15.63
N ALA A 19 -10.15 14.81 15.92
CA ALA A 19 -9.18 15.88 16.17
C ALA A 19 -8.96 16.77 14.94
N LEU A 20 -8.84 16.18 13.75
CA LEU A 20 -8.71 16.93 12.49
C LEU A 20 -9.96 17.77 12.23
N MET A 21 -11.15 17.19 12.36
CA MET A 21 -12.43 17.89 12.17
C MET A 21 -12.57 19.07 13.12
N SER A 22 -12.15 18.90 14.38
CA SER A 22 -12.18 19.98 15.38
C SER A 22 -11.18 21.08 15.09
N ALA A 23 -10.00 20.77 14.55
CA ALA A 23 -8.93 21.75 14.34
C ALA A 23 -9.04 22.48 12.99
N LEU A 24 -9.46 21.77 11.94
CA LEU A 24 -9.38 22.21 10.56
C LEU A 24 -10.76 22.44 9.92
N GLY A 25 -11.82 21.88 10.53
CA GLY A 25 -13.13 21.80 9.92
C GLY A 25 -13.19 20.75 8.80
N PRO A 26 -14.40 20.48 8.27
CA PRO A 26 -14.64 19.36 7.38
C PRO A 26 -13.91 19.46 6.04
N VAL A 27 -13.86 20.66 5.43
CA VAL A 27 -13.26 20.87 4.11
C VAL A 27 -11.75 20.61 4.16
N GLU A 28 -11.06 21.20 5.14
CA GLU A 28 -9.62 21.10 5.22
C GLU A 28 -9.16 19.76 5.81
N THR A 29 -10.00 19.10 6.63
CA THR A 29 -9.80 17.70 7.02
C THR A 29 -9.84 16.76 5.80
N ALA A 30 -10.84 16.91 4.93
CA ALA A 30 -10.93 16.11 3.71
C ALA A 30 -9.72 16.35 2.79
N ARG A 31 -9.28 17.61 2.65
CA ARG A 31 -8.06 17.95 1.91
C ARG A 31 -6.82 17.29 2.53
N PHE A 32 -6.64 17.38 3.85
CA PHE A 32 -5.51 16.77 4.56
C PHE A 32 -5.43 15.26 4.35
N LEU A 33 -6.57 14.55 4.48
CA LEU A 33 -6.64 13.11 4.25
C LEU A 33 -6.37 12.74 2.78
N ALA A 34 -6.64 13.63 1.84
CA ALA A 34 -6.32 13.43 0.42
C ALA A 34 -4.83 13.65 0.11
N LEU A 35 -4.12 14.50 0.87
CA LEU A 35 -2.67 14.73 0.71
C LEU A 35 -1.84 13.48 1.00
N SER A 36 -2.28 12.62 1.94
CA SER A 36 -1.60 11.34 2.19
C SER A 36 -1.82 10.35 1.04
N ARG A 37 -3.00 10.39 0.41
CA ARG A 37 -3.33 9.56 -0.76
C ARG A 37 -2.60 9.96 -2.04
N SER A 38 -2.22 11.23 -2.19
CA SER A 38 -1.36 11.65 -3.32
C SER A 38 0.09 11.16 -3.21
N ARG A 39 0.45 10.48 -2.10
CA ARG A 39 1.70 9.74 -1.91
C ARG A 39 1.51 8.23 -1.94
N LEU A 40 0.36 7.71 -2.41
CA LEU A 40 0.34 6.31 -2.87
C LEU A 40 1.43 6.24 -3.94
N ASP A 41 2.47 5.49 -3.61
CA ASP A 41 3.70 5.38 -4.39
C ASP A 41 3.37 5.27 -5.86
N ASP A 42 4.11 6.00 -6.68
CA ASP A 42 3.97 5.99 -8.12
C ASP A 42 3.92 4.52 -8.54
N TYR A 43 2.75 4.04 -8.95
CA TYR A 43 2.52 2.60 -9.20
C TYR A 43 3.55 2.07 -10.19
N VAL A 44 4.06 2.97 -11.04
CA VAL A 44 5.17 2.76 -11.97
C VAL A 44 6.49 2.54 -11.24
N GLU A 45 6.82 3.33 -10.22
CA GLU A 45 8.03 3.18 -9.42
C GLU A 45 7.99 1.91 -8.57
N TRP A 46 6.84 1.60 -7.96
CA TRP A 46 6.64 0.31 -7.28
C TRP A 46 6.80 -0.87 -8.24
N HIS A 47 6.20 -0.78 -9.43
CA HIS A 47 6.32 -1.83 -10.45
C HIS A 47 7.76 -1.95 -10.98
N ARG A 48 8.50 -0.84 -11.08
CA ARG A 48 9.93 -0.87 -11.47
C ARG A 48 10.78 -1.55 -10.41
N GLN A 49 10.58 -1.23 -9.13
CA GLN A 49 11.29 -1.91 -8.03
C GLN A 49 11.00 -3.41 -8.03
N TRP A 50 9.73 -3.79 -8.23
CA TRP A 50 9.35 -5.19 -8.37
C TRP A 50 10.02 -5.88 -9.58
N GLN A 51 10.15 -5.19 -10.72
CA GLN A 51 10.87 -5.71 -11.89
C GLN A 51 12.37 -5.88 -11.64
N ASP A 52 13.00 -4.95 -10.91
CA ASP A 52 14.44 -4.99 -10.62
C ASP A 52 14.80 -6.16 -9.68
N GLU A 53 13.87 -6.60 -8.84
CA GLU A 53 14.04 -7.74 -7.93
C GLU A 53 13.72 -9.10 -8.59
N LEU A 54 13.29 -9.10 -9.85
CA LEU A 54 12.75 -10.27 -10.53
C LEU A 54 13.86 -11.10 -11.20
N ASP A 55 13.91 -12.41 -10.90
CA ASP A 55 14.69 -13.35 -11.72
C ASP A 55 13.93 -13.63 -13.01
N VAL A 56 14.37 -12.97 -14.08
CA VAL A 56 13.79 -13.01 -15.41
C VAL A 56 13.68 -14.45 -15.94
N ALA A 57 14.66 -15.32 -15.68
CA ALA A 57 14.64 -16.68 -16.22
C ALA A 57 13.51 -17.50 -15.59
N THR A 58 13.43 -17.48 -14.25
CA THR A 58 12.38 -18.19 -13.49
C THR A 58 10.99 -17.67 -13.84
N PHE A 59 10.83 -16.34 -13.95
CA PHE A 59 9.54 -15.75 -14.33
C PHE A 59 9.09 -16.12 -15.74
N LEU A 60 10.00 -16.08 -16.72
CA LEU A 60 9.66 -16.45 -18.10
C LEU A 60 9.31 -17.94 -18.19
N ASP A 61 10.00 -18.81 -17.45
CA ASP A 61 9.66 -20.23 -17.37
C ASP A 61 8.30 -20.45 -16.69
N ASP A 62 7.94 -19.70 -15.65
CA ASP A 62 6.61 -19.82 -15.02
C ASP A 62 5.48 -19.30 -15.93
N VAL A 63 5.71 -18.23 -16.68
CA VAL A 63 4.70 -17.61 -17.56
C VAL A 63 4.54 -18.38 -18.88
N PHE A 64 5.63 -18.88 -19.45
CA PHE A 64 5.65 -19.47 -20.80
C PHE A 64 5.94 -20.98 -20.81
N GLY A 65 6.47 -21.56 -19.72
CA GLY A 65 6.92 -22.95 -19.63
C GLY A 65 5.79 -23.98 -19.57
N THR A 66 4.55 -23.59 -19.30
CA THR A 66 3.36 -24.48 -19.30
C THR A 66 2.95 -24.93 -20.71
N SER A 67 3.70 -24.57 -21.76
CA SER A 67 3.46 -25.03 -23.14
C SER A 67 4.10 -26.39 -23.47
N ARG A 68 4.85 -27.02 -22.55
CA ARG A 68 5.32 -28.41 -22.74
C ARG A 68 4.33 -29.39 -22.09
N ASN A 69 3.20 -29.62 -22.76
CA ASN A 69 2.39 -30.82 -22.52
C ASN A 69 2.83 -31.95 -23.49
N PRO A 70 3.51 -33.01 -23.04
CA PRO A 70 3.63 -34.23 -23.82
C PRO A 70 2.47 -35.16 -23.47
N GLU A 71 1.26 -34.85 -23.94
CA GLU A 71 0.22 -35.88 -24.10
C GLU A 71 0.46 -36.62 -25.42
N LYS A 72 1.27 -37.70 -25.36
CA LYS A 72 1.03 -39.01 -25.99
C LYS A 72 2.20 -39.96 -25.79
#